data_AF-A0A535CH17-F1
#
_entry.id   AF-A0A535CH17-F1
#
_cell.length_a   1.000
_cell.length_b   1.000
_cell.length_c   1.000
_cell.angle_alpha   90.00
_cell.angle_beta   90.00
_cell.angle_gamma   90.00
#
_symmetry.space_group_name_H-M   'P 1'
#
loop_
_entity.id
_entity.type
_entity.pdbx_description
1 polymer ?
#
loop_
_entity_poly.entity_id
_entity_poly.type
_entity_poly.pdbx_seq_one_letter_code
_entity_poly.pdbx_strand_id
1 'polypeptide(L)'
;MTDDIGETICPNCGHANPPWARICRSCGVSLSRALGHPVDAPQSPFPTDQASLLSVGAAIGSIVIAILLGLIFSTINPTQPTVGLATSQTSTEQPSPSPSASHAGSPSPRPTPTPTPKPPGKITFGTGLNRSTRQVTNPTTTFGPNGFFGHSVTMPQPFGVSTLTEEVARVANRKETIVQSKTASDSVVHVSPSAKIFGFLVSTDSLLRDWNGGGVFIMRVWRGNQKIAEGRFTLSSR
;
A
#
# COMPACT_ATOMS: atom_id res chain seq x y z
N MET A 1 -0.90 47.67 -2.50
CA MET A 1 -0.86 46.65 -3.56
C MET A 1 -0.41 45.37 -2.90
N THR A 2 -1.37 44.55 -2.48
CA THR A 2 -1.10 43.20 -1.94
C THR A 2 -1.12 42.27 -3.14
N ASP A 3 0.07 41.82 -3.55
CA ASP A 3 0.21 40.86 -4.63
C ASP A 3 -0.47 39.56 -4.22
N ASP A 4 -1.60 39.29 -4.89
CA ASP A 4 -2.35 38.04 -4.84
C ASP A 4 -1.54 37.00 -5.64
N ILE A 5 -0.43 36.53 -5.05
CA ILE A 5 0.41 35.46 -5.60
C ILE A 5 -0.37 34.16 -5.49
N GLY A 6 -1.21 33.91 -6.50
CA GLY A 6 -2.21 32.86 -6.54
C GLY A 6 -1.76 31.54 -5.91
N GLU A 7 -2.43 31.16 -4.83
CA GLU A 7 -2.20 29.86 -4.18
C GLU A 7 -2.72 28.74 -5.09
N THR A 8 -1.94 27.66 -5.20
CA THR A 8 -2.36 26.44 -5.89
C THR A 8 -2.88 25.44 -4.85
N ILE A 9 -4.16 25.12 -4.94
CA ILE A 9 -4.78 24.12 -4.07
C ILE A 9 -4.42 22.72 -4.57
N CYS A 10 -3.83 21.89 -3.69
CA CYS A 10 -3.48 20.52 -4.02
C CYS A 10 -4.73 19.70 -4.38
N PRO A 11 -4.80 19.07 -5.57
CA PRO A 11 -5.98 18.31 -5.99
C PRO A 11 -6.16 17.00 -5.20
N ASN A 12 -5.10 16.53 -4.52
CA ASN A 12 -5.18 15.33 -3.70
C ASN A 12 -5.72 15.63 -2.30
N CYS A 13 -5.06 16.51 -1.54
CA CYS A 13 -5.35 16.76 -0.12
C CYS A 13 -5.99 18.12 0.19
N GLY A 14 -6.13 19.04 -0.77
CA GLY A 14 -6.72 20.36 -0.56
C GLY A 14 -5.81 21.39 0.13
N HIS A 15 -4.56 21.04 0.43
CA HIS A 15 -3.61 21.98 1.02
C HIS A 15 -3.26 23.10 0.04
N ALA A 16 -3.28 24.36 0.49
CA ALA A 16 -2.79 25.49 -0.26
C ALA A 16 -1.27 25.42 -0.39
N ASN A 17 -0.75 25.58 -1.60
CA ASN A 17 0.67 25.60 -1.88
C ASN A 17 1.03 26.89 -2.61
N PRO A 18 2.25 27.41 -2.44
CA PRO A 18 2.69 28.57 -3.20
C PRO A 18 2.67 28.27 -4.72
N PRO A 19 2.50 29.28 -5.59
CA PRO A 19 2.32 29.10 -7.04
C PRO A 19 3.46 28.34 -7.72
N TRP A 20 4.67 28.40 -7.14
CA TRP A 20 5.86 27.72 -7.66
C TRP A 20 6.02 26.27 -7.17
N ALA A 21 5.13 25.77 -6.29
CA ALA A 21 5.23 24.41 -5.77
C ALA A 21 4.95 23.38 -6.86
N ARG A 22 5.95 22.55 -7.18
CA ARG A 22 5.81 21.40 -8.08
C ARG A 22 5.26 20.16 -7.36
N ILE A 23 5.41 20.12 -6.04
CA ILE A 23 5.00 19.01 -5.17
C ILE A 23 4.23 19.60 -3.99
N CYS A 24 3.12 18.98 -3.61
CA CYS A 24 2.34 19.38 -2.45
C CYS A 24 3.17 19.19 -1.17
N ARG A 25 3.35 20.25 -0.40
CA ARG A 25 4.09 20.22 0.87
C ARG A 25 3.41 19.41 1.98
N SER A 26 2.11 19.11 1.82
CA SER A 26 1.36 18.32 2.79
C SER A 26 1.29 16.83 2.45
N CYS A 27 1.14 16.46 1.18
CA CYS A 27 0.89 15.06 0.79
C CYS A 27 1.85 14.50 -0.27
N GLY A 28 2.85 15.27 -0.72
CA GLY A 28 3.87 14.79 -1.68
C GLY A 28 3.41 14.58 -3.13
N VAL A 29 2.14 14.88 -3.47
CA VAL A 29 1.65 14.70 -4.86
C VAL A 29 2.20 15.79 -5.78
N SER A 30 2.48 15.45 -7.04
CA SER A 30 2.88 16.45 -8.04
C SER A 30 1.73 17.40 -8.39
N LEU A 31 2.02 18.71 -8.41
CA LEU A 31 1.08 19.78 -8.75
C LEU A 31 1.24 20.25 -10.21
N SER A 32 2.37 19.95 -10.84
CA SER A 32 2.74 20.43 -12.19
C SER A 32 1.73 20.07 -13.30
N ARG A 33 0.88 19.06 -13.10
CA ARG A 33 -0.13 18.64 -14.08
C ARG A 33 -1.43 19.44 -14.00
N ALA A 34 -1.69 20.10 -12.86
CA ALA A 34 -2.99 20.73 -12.60
C ALA A 34 -3.12 22.14 -13.19
N LEU A 35 -2.01 22.84 -13.45
CA LEU A 35 -2.01 24.25 -13.84
C LEU A 35 -2.04 24.49 -15.35
N GLY A 36 -2.08 23.45 -16.19
CA GLY A 36 -2.22 23.59 -17.66
C GLY A 36 -1.10 24.36 -18.37
N HIS A 37 -0.09 24.84 -17.64
CA HIS A 37 1.07 25.49 -18.22
C HIS A 37 1.92 24.42 -18.90
N PRO A 38 2.33 24.61 -20.17
CA PRO A 38 3.40 23.83 -20.74
C PRO A 38 4.60 24.03 -19.82
N VAL A 39 4.93 23.00 -19.06
CA VAL A 39 6.22 22.93 -18.42
C VAL A 39 7.17 22.77 -19.59
N ASP A 40 7.77 23.87 -20.04
CA ASP A 40 8.99 23.80 -20.83
C ASP A 40 9.87 22.82 -20.06
N ALA A 41 10.11 21.66 -20.69
CA ALA A 41 10.94 20.64 -20.08
C ALA A 41 12.18 21.37 -19.59
N PRO A 42 12.56 21.26 -18.31
CA PRO A 42 13.80 21.87 -17.87
C PRO A 42 14.84 21.34 -18.85
N GLN A 43 15.34 22.25 -19.70
CA GLN A 43 16.53 22.03 -20.49
C GLN A 43 17.61 21.99 -19.42
N SER A 44 17.68 20.89 -18.67
CA SER A 44 18.89 20.55 -17.95
C SER A 44 19.92 20.54 -19.06
N PRO A 45 20.89 21.47 -19.07
CA PRO A 45 22.01 21.34 -19.96
C PRO A 45 22.57 19.97 -19.62
N PHE A 46 22.44 19.00 -20.53
CA PHE A 46 23.32 17.85 -20.45
C PHE A 46 24.72 18.48 -20.43
N PRO A 47 25.51 18.30 -19.35
CA PRO A 47 26.84 18.86 -19.29
C PRO A 47 27.63 18.22 -20.43
N THR A 48 27.77 18.95 -21.54
CA THR A 48 28.58 18.57 -22.70
C THR A 48 30.02 19.06 -22.53
N ASP A 49 30.34 19.72 -21.42
CA ASP A 49 31.72 20.02 -21.07
C ASP A 49 32.46 18.71 -20.77
N GLN A 50 33.53 18.45 -21.52
CA GLN A 50 34.35 17.26 -21.37
C GLN A 50 34.92 17.10 -19.95
N ALA A 51 35.05 18.20 -19.20
CA ALA A 51 35.52 18.20 -17.82
C ALA A 51 34.53 17.46 -16.88
N SER A 52 33.23 17.68 -17.04
CA SER A 52 32.20 16.98 -16.25
C SER A 52 32.13 15.48 -16.58
N LEU A 53 32.34 15.10 -17.85
CA LEU A 53 32.38 13.68 -18.24
C LEU A 53 33.60 12.96 -17.62
N LEU A 54 34.76 13.62 -17.55
CA LEU A 54 35.94 13.11 -16.86
C LEU A 54 35.70 12.94 -15.35
N SER A 55 35.00 13.88 -14.71
CA SER A 55 34.68 13.80 -13.28
C SER A 55 33.71 12.66 -12.96
N VAL A 56 32.65 12.48 -13.75
CA VAL A 56 31.69 11.39 -13.57
C VAL A 56 32.37 10.03 -13.84
N GLY A 57 33.22 9.96 -14.87
CA GLY A 57 34.01 8.78 -15.17
C GLY A 57 34.97 8.40 -14.03
N ALA A 58 35.65 9.38 -13.43
CA ALA A 58 36.55 9.16 -12.30
C ALA A 58 35.80 8.65 -11.05
N ALA A 59 34.61 9.20 -10.77
CA ALA A 59 33.78 8.75 -9.66
C ALA A 59 33.33 7.29 -9.83
N ILE A 60 32.76 6.93 -10.99
CA ILE A 60 32.34 5.55 -11.27
C ILE A 60 33.54 4.60 -11.26
N GLY A 61 34.67 5.00 -11.85
CA GLY A 61 35.90 4.22 -11.85
C GLY A 61 36.39 3.89 -10.44
N SER A 62 36.36 4.88 -9.53
CA SER A 62 36.78 4.69 -8.13
C SER A 62 35.90 3.69 -7.37
N ILE A 63 34.57 3.71 -7.60
CA ILE A 63 33.63 2.76 -6.98
C ILE A 63 33.91 1.33 -7.46
N VAL A 64 34.12 1.14 -8.76
CA VAL A 64 34.44 -0.18 -9.33
C VAL A 64 35.76 -0.71 -8.77
N ILE A 65 36.79 0.14 -8.68
CA ILE A 65 38.09 -0.21 -8.08
C ILE A 65 37.92 -0.62 -6.60
N ALA A 66 37.14 0.14 -5.82
CA ALA A 66 36.89 -0.16 -4.42
C ALA A 66 36.15 -1.50 -4.23
N ILE A 67 35.17 -1.81 -5.08
CA ILE A 67 34.47 -3.11 -5.06
C ILE A 67 35.43 -4.25 -5.39
N LEU A 68 36.25 -4.10 -6.42
CA LEU A 68 37.23 -5.11 -6.81
C LEU A 68 38.26 -5.35 -5.69
N LEU A 69 38.77 -4.28 -5.07
CA LEU A 69 39.67 -4.38 -3.92
C LEU A 69 38.98 -5.07 -2.74
N GLY A 70 37.75 -4.68 -2.40
CA GLY A 70 36.97 -5.32 -1.33
C GLY A 70 36.79 -6.82 -1.56
N LEU A 71 36.49 -7.24 -2.80
CA LEU A 71 36.38 -8.66 -3.17
C LEU A 71 37.71 -9.39 -3.05
N ILE A 72 38.83 -8.76 -3.46
CA ILE A 72 40.18 -9.33 -3.28
C ILE A 72 40.50 -9.48 -1.79
N PHE A 73 40.21 -8.47 -0.95
CA PHE A 73 40.45 -8.55 0.49
C PHE A 73 39.54 -9.57 1.20
N SER A 74 38.32 -9.79 0.72
CA SER A 74 37.43 -10.82 1.24
C SER A 74 37.93 -12.25 1.03
N THR A 75 38.79 -12.52 0.04
CA THR A 75 39.36 -13.88 -0.14
C THR A 75 40.54 -14.16 0.78
N ILE A 76 41.15 -13.13 1.38
CA ILE A 76 42.32 -13.26 2.26
C ILE A 76 41.95 -13.32 3.75
N ASN A 77 40.66 -13.17 4.09
CA ASN A 77 40.19 -13.23 5.47
C ASN A 77 39.39 -14.52 5.72
N PRO A 78 40.04 -15.63 6.14
CA PRO A 78 39.33 -16.85 6.52
C PRO A 78 38.63 -16.62 7.86
N THR A 79 37.42 -16.05 7.83
CA THR A 79 36.50 -16.20 8.97
C THR A 79 35.99 -17.63 8.94
N GLN A 80 36.70 -18.51 9.64
CA GLN A 80 36.21 -19.83 10.00
C GLN A 80 35.33 -19.63 11.25
N PRO A 81 33.99 -19.62 11.14
CA PRO A 81 33.18 -19.77 12.34
C PRO A 81 33.37 -21.21 12.83
N THR A 82 34.11 -21.37 13.92
CA THR A 82 34.03 -22.56 14.77
C THR A 82 32.58 -22.68 15.25
N VAL A 83 31.79 -23.46 14.52
CA VAL A 83 30.45 -23.87 14.96
C VAL A 83 30.64 -24.80 16.15
N GLY A 84 30.34 -24.29 17.34
CA GLY A 84 30.21 -25.09 18.54
C GLY A 84 29.16 -26.17 18.34
N LEU A 85 29.52 -27.41 18.67
CA LEU A 85 28.61 -28.54 18.76
C LEU A 85 27.48 -28.18 19.74
N ALA A 86 26.30 -27.86 19.21
CA ALA A 86 25.08 -27.88 20.00
C ALA A 86 24.66 -29.34 20.19
N THR A 87 24.92 -29.84 21.39
CA THR A 87 24.47 -31.12 21.93
C THR A 87 22.99 -31.36 21.65
N SER A 88 22.68 -32.44 20.95
CA SER A 88 21.33 -33.03 20.91
C SER A 88 20.92 -33.40 22.34
N GLN A 89 20.06 -32.60 22.95
CA GLN A 89 19.33 -33.02 24.15
C GLN A 89 18.15 -33.90 23.70
N THR A 90 18.33 -35.21 23.85
CA THR A 90 17.26 -36.20 23.87
C THR A 90 16.30 -35.85 25.00
N SER A 91 15.08 -35.40 24.68
CA SER A 91 14.00 -35.34 25.66
C SER A 91 13.65 -36.76 26.11
N THR A 92 13.97 -37.06 27.36
CA THR A 92 13.46 -38.23 28.08
C THR A 92 11.93 -38.13 28.16
N GLU A 93 11.27 -39.07 27.50
CA GLU A 93 9.85 -39.35 27.64
C GLU A 93 9.58 -39.75 29.10
N GLN A 94 8.88 -38.88 29.84
CA GLN A 94 8.42 -39.18 31.19
C GLN A 94 7.07 -39.90 31.10
N PRO A 95 6.93 -41.14 31.60
CA PRO A 95 5.65 -41.83 31.61
C PRO A 95 4.69 -41.08 32.54
N SER A 96 3.65 -40.50 31.95
CA SER A 96 2.56 -39.88 32.72
C SER A 96 1.71 -40.98 33.35
N PRO A 97 1.47 -40.95 34.68
CA PRO A 97 0.56 -41.88 35.33
C PRO A 97 -0.86 -41.68 34.82
N SER A 98 -1.50 -42.81 34.56
CA SER A 98 -2.90 -42.95 34.18
C SER A 98 -3.82 -42.43 35.29
N PRO A 99 -4.69 -41.42 35.05
CA PRO A 99 -5.82 -41.15 35.90
C PRO A 99 -7.09 -41.72 35.25
N SER A 100 -7.64 -42.72 35.95
CA SER A 100 -9.01 -42.75 36.45
C SER A 100 -10.12 -42.26 35.51
N ALA A 101 -11.02 -43.20 35.17
CA ALA A 101 -12.26 -42.99 34.45
C ALA A 101 -13.05 -41.79 34.98
N SER A 102 -12.97 -40.68 34.26
CA SER A 102 -13.79 -39.49 34.49
C SER A 102 -15.13 -39.68 33.79
N HIS A 103 -16.19 -39.53 34.57
CA HIS A 103 -17.58 -39.63 34.13
C HIS A 103 -17.84 -38.81 32.86
N ALA A 104 -18.54 -39.45 31.92
CA ALA A 104 -19.02 -38.85 30.69
C ALA A 104 -19.98 -37.68 31.00
N GLY A 105 -19.41 -36.48 31.15
CA GLY A 105 -20.17 -35.24 31.21
C GLY A 105 -20.88 -35.01 29.89
N SER A 106 -22.18 -34.74 29.97
CA SER A 106 -23.01 -34.34 28.84
C SER A 106 -22.32 -33.24 28.02
N PRO A 107 -22.24 -33.35 26.68
CA PRO A 107 -21.55 -32.37 25.84
C PRO A 107 -22.17 -30.98 26.06
N SER A 108 -21.36 -30.06 26.61
CA SER A 108 -21.74 -28.66 26.72
C SER A 108 -22.07 -28.14 25.31
N PRO A 109 -23.23 -27.51 25.10
CA PRO A 109 -23.64 -27.04 23.79
C PRO A 109 -22.57 -26.10 23.23
N ARG A 110 -22.04 -26.44 22.05
CA ARG A 110 -21.08 -25.60 21.33
C ARG A 110 -21.70 -24.21 21.21
N PRO A 111 -21.06 -23.14 21.72
CA PRO A 111 -21.62 -21.81 21.66
C PRO A 111 -21.92 -21.46 20.21
N THR A 112 -23.18 -21.12 19.93
CA THR A 112 -23.59 -20.63 18.62
C THR A 112 -22.77 -19.37 18.33
N PRO A 113 -22.02 -19.31 17.21
CA PRO A 113 -21.21 -18.15 16.91
C PRO A 113 -22.09 -16.91 16.84
N THR A 114 -21.78 -15.89 17.65
CA THR A 114 -22.45 -14.60 17.58
C THR A 114 -22.25 -14.03 16.16
N PRO A 115 -23.32 -13.58 15.48
CA PRO A 115 -23.20 -13.06 14.12
C PRO A 115 -22.20 -11.92 14.09
N THR A 116 -21.23 -11.98 13.16
CA THR A 116 -20.27 -10.89 12.97
C THR A 116 -21.02 -9.65 12.51
N PRO A 117 -20.90 -8.50 13.21
CA PRO A 117 -21.58 -7.27 12.84
C PRO A 117 -21.22 -6.86 11.40
N LYS A 118 -22.23 -6.46 10.61
CA LYS A 118 -22.03 -5.92 9.27
C LYS A 118 -21.31 -4.57 9.38
N PRO A 119 -20.27 -4.30 8.56
CA PRO A 119 -19.63 -2.98 8.55
C PRO A 119 -20.62 -1.87 8.18
N PRO A 120 -20.54 -0.68 8.83
CA PRO A 120 -21.50 0.42 8.63
C PRO A 120 -21.35 1.16 7.29
N GLY A 121 -20.18 1.10 6.65
CA GLY A 121 -19.87 1.77 5.39
C GLY A 121 -20.10 0.91 4.17
N LYS A 122 -20.11 1.56 3.00
CA LYS A 122 -20.25 0.92 1.69
C LYS A 122 -19.07 1.29 0.79
N ILE A 123 -18.46 0.28 0.16
CA ILE A 123 -17.50 0.47 -0.94
C ILE A 123 -18.27 0.36 -2.26
N THR A 124 -18.13 1.36 -3.13
CA THR A 124 -18.56 1.30 -4.53
C THR A 124 -17.32 1.25 -5.41
N PHE A 125 -17.33 0.38 -6.42
CA PHE A 125 -16.26 0.22 -7.40
C PHE A 125 -16.73 0.70 -8.77
N GLY A 126 -15.82 1.22 -9.61
CA GLY A 126 -16.12 1.67 -10.96
C GLY A 126 -14.90 2.21 -11.71
N THR A 127 -15.06 2.60 -12.97
CA THR A 127 -13.93 3.00 -13.84
C THR A 127 -13.64 4.50 -13.85
N GLY A 128 -14.40 5.30 -13.10
CA GLY A 128 -14.15 6.72 -12.97
C GLY A 128 -14.42 7.24 -11.56
N LEU A 129 -13.98 8.47 -11.30
CA LEU A 129 -14.17 9.16 -10.03
C LEU A 129 -14.53 10.62 -10.31
N ASN A 130 -15.68 11.06 -9.80
CA ASN A 130 -15.98 12.48 -9.76
C ASN A 130 -15.08 13.14 -8.71
N ARG A 131 -14.20 14.03 -9.15
CA ARG A 131 -13.17 14.63 -8.28
C ARG A 131 -13.75 15.59 -7.23
N SER A 132 -14.87 16.24 -7.50
CA SER A 132 -15.48 17.18 -6.55
C SER A 132 -16.23 16.44 -5.44
N THR A 133 -16.97 15.39 -5.79
CA THR A 133 -17.78 14.62 -4.83
C THR A 133 -17.07 13.42 -4.23
N ARG A 134 -15.91 13.02 -4.79
CA ARG A 134 -15.18 11.79 -4.50
C ARG A 134 -16.02 10.51 -4.67
N GLN A 135 -17.09 10.59 -5.45
CA GLN A 135 -17.93 9.44 -5.79
C GLN A 135 -17.41 8.74 -7.03
N VAL A 136 -17.44 7.42 -7.02
CA VAL A 136 -17.23 6.62 -8.22
C VAL A 136 -18.29 6.95 -9.29
N THR A 137 -17.83 7.05 -10.53
CA THR A 137 -18.67 7.09 -11.73
C THR A 137 -18.46 5.80 -12.52
N ASN A 138 -19.44 5.42 -13.36
CA ASN A 138 -19.43 4.16 -14.13
C ASN A 138 -19.19 2.92 -13.24
N PRO A 139 -20.16 2.58 -12.36
CA PRO A 139 -20.00 1.49 -11.41
C PRO A 139 -19.79 0.14 -12.11
N THR A 140 -18.79 -0.61 -11.67
CA THR A 140 -18.50 -1.98 -12.11
C THR A 140 -17.73 -2.70 -11.01
N THR A 141 -17.86 -4.02 -10.95
CA THR A 141 -17.05 -4.87 -10.07
C THR A 141 -16.01 -5.68 -10.85
N THR A 142 -15.91 -5.50 -12.17
CA THR A 142 -14.95 -6.20 -13.02
C THR A 142 -14.11 -5.20 -13.80
N PHE A 143 -12.80 -5.41 -13.79
CA PHE A 143 -11.81 -4.50 -14.37
C PHE A 143 -10.86 -5.25 -15.29
N GLY A 144 -10.67 -4.72 -16.50
CA GLY A 144 -9.70 -5.24 -17.46
C GLY A 144 -8.38 -4.45 -17.46
N PRO A 145 -7.34 -4.99 -18.12
CA PRO A 145 -6.06 -4.30 -18.33
C PRO A 145 -6.26 -3.02 -19.17
N ASN A 146 -5.28 -2.10 -19.10
CA ASN A 146 -5.30 -0.79 -19.77
C ASN A 146 -6.48 0.12 -19.38
N GLY A 147 -7.12 -0.15 -18.24
CA GLY A 147 -8.24 0.63 -17.71
C GLY A 147 -7.90 1.35 -16.41
N PHE A 148 -8.93 1.90 -15.78
CA PHE A 148 -8.85 2.46 -14.44
C PHE A 148 -9.66 1.62 -13.45
N PHE A 149 -9.08 1.42 -12.27
CA PHE A 149 -9.75 0.92 -11.10
C PHE A 149 -10.03 2.11 -10.17
N GLY A 150 -11.31 2.36 -9.91
CA GLY A 150 -11.76 3.37 -8.97
C GLY A 150 -12.60 2.75 -7.86
N HIS A 151 -12.43 3.27 -6.66
CA HIS A 151 -13.30 2.95 -5.53
C HIS A 151 -13.62 4.20 -4.73
N SER A 152 -14.79 4.19 -4.10
CA SER A 152 -15.20 5.20 -3.12
C SER A 152 -15.84 4.53 -1.92
N VAL A 153 -15.54 5.04 -0.73
CA VAL A 153 -16.13 4.56 0.52
C VAL A 153 -17.04 5.62 1.08
N THR A 154 -18.31 5.29 1.29
CA THR A 154 -19.31 6.18 1.88
C THR A 154 -19.73 5.66 3.26
N MET A 155 -19.79 6.57 4.23
CA MET A 155 -20.20 6.30 5.61
C MET A 155 -21.48 7.09 5.97
N PRO A 156 -22.37 6.53 6.82
CA PRO A 156 -23.53 7.27 7.32
C PRO A 156 -23.12 8.45 8.23
N GLN A 157 -22.01 8.31 8.96
CA GLN A 157 -21.42 9.32 9.84
C GLN A 157 -20.03 9.74 9.35
N PRO A 158 -19.52 10.91 9.76
CA PRO A 158 -18.16 11.31 9.44
C PRO A 158 -17.10 10.27 9.86
N PHE A 159 -15.93 10.31 9.23
CA PHE A 159 -14.85 9.39 9.57
C PHE A 159 -14.33 9.58 11.00
N GLY A 160 -14.34 10.81 11.52
CA GLY A 160 -13.89 11.12 12.89
C GLY A 160 -12.40 10.89 13.14
N VAL A 161 -11.64 10.54 12.10
CA VAL A 161 -10.19 10.29 12.13
C VAL A 161 -9.55 10.94 10.91
N SER A 162 -8.25 11.26 10.98
CA SER A 162 -7.49 11.82 9.85
C SER A 162 -6.85 10.76 8.96
N THR A 163 -6.82 9.50 9.42
CA THR A 163 -6.24 8.38 8.70
C THR A 163 -7.14 7.15 8.75
N LEU A 164 -7.20 6.46 7.63
CA LEU A 164 -7.78 5.13 7.47
C LEU A 164 -6.70 4.22 6.89
N THR A 165 -6.94 2.91 6.93
CA THR A 165 -6.06 1.95 6.26
C THR A 165 -6.86 1.02 5.37
N GLU A 166 -6.30 0.69 4.21
CA GLU A 166 -6.88 -0.27 3.26
C GLU A 166 -6.18 -1.62 3.37
N GLU A 167 -6.93 -2.70 3.24
CA GLU A 167 -6.41 -4.06 3.13
C GLU A 167 -7.06 -4.72 1.93
N VAL A 168 -6.26 -5.39 1.10
CA VAL A 168 -6.77 -6.13 -0.05
C VAL A 168 -6.33 -7.58 0.05
N ALA A 169 -7.30 -8.47 -0.04
CA ALA A 169 -7.10 -9.90 -0.05
C ALA A 169 -7.52 -10.48 -1.40
N ARG A 170 -6.66 -11.30 -2.01
CA ARG A 170 -7.03 -12.15 -3.14
C ARG A 170 -7.76 -13.39 -2.61
N VAL A 171 -8.83 -13.79 -3.28
CA VAL A 171 -9.62 -14.97 -2.96
C VAL A 171 -9.38 -16.05 -4.01
N ALA A 172 -8.83 -17.19 -3.57
CA ALA A 172 -8.63 -18.38 -4.41
C ALA A 172 -8.97 -19.63 -3.60
N ASN A 173 -9.72 -20.57 -4.18
CA ASN A 173 -10.10 -21.82 -3.51
C ASN A 173 -10.74 -21.62 -2.12
N ARG A 174 -11.59 -20.59 -1.98
CA ARG A 174 -12.21 -20.15 -0.70
C ARG A 174 -11.21 -19.72 0.39
N LYS A 175 -9.93 -19.56 0.07
CA LYS A 175 -8.89 -19.02 0.93
C LYS A 175 -8.59 -17.58 0.53
N GLU A 176 -8.36 -16.74 1.54
CA GLU A 176 -7.90 -15.37 1.36
C GLU A 176 -6.38 -15.27 1.53
N THR A 177 -5.73 -14.54 0.63
CA THR A 177 -4.30 -14.21 0.70
C THR A 177 -4.16 -12.68 0.66
N ILE A 178 -3.56 -12.08 1.68
CA ILE A 178 -3.34 -10.63 1.73
C ILE A 178 -2.32 -10.23 0.64
N VAL A 179 -2.74 -9.38 -0.30
CA VAL A 179 -1.89 -8.80 -1.35
C VAL A 179 -1.53 -7.34 -1.07
N GLN A 180 -2.27 -6.70 -0.16
CA GLN A 180 -1.95 -5.39 0.39
C GLN A 180 -2.32 -5.38 1.88
N SER A 181 -1.33 -5.19 2.75
CA SER A 181 -1.52 -5.20 4.21
C SER A 181 -1.96 -3.83 4.72
N LYS A 182 -2.89 -3.80 5.68
CA LYS A 182 -3.26 -2.55 6.39
C LYS A 182 -2.11 -1.89 7.15
N THR A 183 -1.04 -2.61 7.44
CA THR A 183 0.15 -2.10 8.14
C THR A 183 1.21 -1.52 7.19
N ALA A 184 1.04 -1.69 5.88
CA ALA A 184 1.94 -1.12 4.90
C ALA A 184 1.73 0.39 4.78
N SER A 185 2.81 1.14 4.53
CA SER A 185 2.77 2.60 4.48
C SER A 185 1.93 3.13 3.32
N ASP A 186 1.87 2.40 2.21
CA ASP A 186 1.07 2.71 1.03
C ASP A 186 -0.43 2.41 1.21
N SER A 187 -0.80 1.71 2.28
CA SER A 187 -2.20 1.46 2.64
C SER A 187 -2.85 2.58 3.45
N VAL A 188 -2.08 3.59 3.88
CA VAL A 188 -2.60 4.71 4.69
C VAL A 188 -3.32 5.71 3.80
N VAL A 189 -4.59 5.94 4.12
CA VAL A 189 -5.47 6.87 3.43
C VAL A 189 -5.71 8.08 4.33
N HIS A 190 -5.25 9.25 3.89
CA HIS A 190 -5.53 10.50 4.58
C HIS A 190 -6.91 11.05 4.21
N VAL A 191 -7.73 11.32 5.22
CA VAL A 191 -9.08 11.88 5.05
C VAL A 191 -9.29 13.07 5.99
N SER A 192 -10.26 13.92 5.65
CA SER A 192 -10.77 14.87 6.64
C SER A 192 -11.60 14.12 7.69
N PRO A 193 -11.42 14.37 9.00
CA PRO A 193 -12.28 13.80 10.04
C PRO A 193 -13.77 14.11 9.85
N SER A 194 -14.10 15.24 9.21
CA SER A 194 -15.49 15.63 8.93
C SER A 194 -16.06 15.03 7.64
N ALA A 195 -15.23 14.41 6.79
CA ALA A 195 -15.69 13.81 5.56
C ALA A 195 -16.52 12.55 5.84
N LYS A 196 -17.51 12.31 4.97
CA LYS A 196 -18.32 11.07 4.95
C LYS A 196 -17.98 10.18 3.76
N ILE A 197 -17.17 10.69 2.83
CA ILE A 197 -16.77 9.99 1.62
C ILE A 197 -15.31 10.29 1.28
N PHE A 198 -14.61 9.27 0.79
CA PHE A 198 -13.36 9.42 0.05
C PHE A 198 -13.37 8.46 -1.14
N GLY A 199 -12.47 8.67 -2.09
CA GLY A 199 -12.30 7.75 -3.21
C GLY A 199 -11.01 8.00 -3.97
N PHE A 200 -10.57 6.94 -4.65
CA PHE A 200 -9.33 6.88 -5.42
C PHE A 200 -9.58 6.38 -6.82
N LEU A 201 -8.65 6.69 -7.71
CA LEU A 201 -8.62 6.21 -9.08
C LEU A 201 -7.16 5.88 -9.43
N VAL A 202 -6.91 4.64 -9.81
CA VAL A 202 -5.58 4.12 -10.15
C VAL A 202 -5.64 3.32 -11.46
N SER A 203 -4.50 3.10 -12.10
CA SER A 203 -4.43 2.22 -13.29
C SER A 203 -4.63 0.77 -12.89
N THR A 204 -5.45 0.03 -13.64
CA THR A 204 -5.62 -1.42 -13.43
C THR A 204 -4.29 -2.15 -13.66
N ASP A 205 -3.42 -1.67 -14.55
CA ASP A 205 -2.15 -2.34 -14.86
C ASP A 205 -1.14 -2.26 -13.70
N SER A 206 -1.21 -1.20 -12.88
CA SER A 206 -0.42 -1.12 -11.65
C SER A 206 -0.87 -2.20 -10.68
N LEU A 207 -2.18 -2.31 -10.45
CA LEU A 207 -2.73 -3.33 -9.54
C LEU A 207 -2.45 -4.77 -10.02
N LEU A 208 -2.60 -5.04 -11.32
CA LEU A 208 -2.27 -6.34 -11.89
C LEU A 208 -0.78 -6.70 -11.70
N ARG A 209 0.11 -5.72 -11.71
CA ARG A 209 1.54 -5.93 -11.45
C ARG A 209 1.80 -6.14 -9.97
N ASP A 210 1.32 -5.22 -9.14
CA ASP A 210 1.61 -5.18 -7.70
C ASP A 210 0.97 -6.36 -6.96
N TRP A 211 -0.20 -6.82 -7.40
CA TRP A 211 -0.90 -7.95 -6.80
C TRP A 211 -0.66 -9.27 -7.53
N ASN A 212 0.28 -9.33 -8.48
CA ASN A 212 0.67 -10.54 -9.22
C ASN A 212 -0.48 -11.21 -10.01
N GLY A 213 -1.16 -10.43 -10.86
CA GLY A 213 -2.14 -10.89 -11.84
C GLY A 213 -3.61 -10.60 -11.50
N GLY A 214 -4.51 -11.24 -12.26
CA GLY A 214 -5.95 -11.14 -12.08
C GLY A 214 -6.51 -12.06 -10.98
N GLY A 215 -7.82 -12.01 -10.77
CA GLY A 215 -8.54 -12.83 -9.80
C GLY A 215 -9.69 -12.09 -9.14
N VAL A 216 -10.25 -12.70 -8.10
CA VAL A 216 -11.28 -12.08 -7.28
C VAL A 216 -10.65 -11.57 -5.99
N PHE A 217 -11.00 -10.35 -5.61
CA PHE A 217 -10.41 -9.64 -4.49
C PHE A 217 -11.49 -9.13 -3.53
N ILE A 218 -11.12 -8.98 -2.26
CA ILE A 218 -11.91 -8.32 -1.23
C ILE A 218 -11.08 -7.14 -0.72
N MET A 219 -11.64 -5.94 -0.83
CA MET A 219 -11.09 -4.73 -0.24
C MET A 219 -11.80 -4.46 1.09
N ARG A 220 -11.02 -4.11 2.11
CA ARG A 220 -11.49 -3.72 3.44
C ARG A 220 -10.92 -2.39 3.81
N VAL A 221 -11.72 -1.56 4.47
CA VAL A 221 -11.28 -0.28 5.01
C VAL A 221 -11.44 -0.28 6.51
N TRP A 222 -10.40 0.18 7.20
CA TRP A 222 -10.28 0.13 8.64
C TRP A 222 -10.15 1.52 9.25
N ARG A 223 -10.78 1.69 10.41
CA ARG A 223 -10.60 2.82 11.33
C ARG A 223 -9.93 2.26 12.59
N GLY A 224 -8.61 2.39 12.69
CA GLY A 224 -7.83 1.66 13.69
C GLY A 224 -8.04 0.14 13.53
N ASN A 225 -8.58 -0.50 14.57
CA ASN A 225 -8.87 -1.94 14.54
C ASN A 225 -10.29 -2.29 14.06
N GLN A 226 -11.14 -1.30 13.80
CA GLN A 226 -12.52 -1.52 13.38
C GLN A 226 -12.63 -1.56 11.86
N LYS A 227 -13.12 -2.68 11.30
CA LYS A 227 -13.51 -2.76 9.89
C LYS A 227 -14.77 -1.93 9.66
N ILE A 228 -14.67 -0.87 8.86
CA ILE A 228 -15.79 0.06 8.59
C ILE A 228 -16.46 -0.19 7.26
N ALA A 229 -15.79 -0.80 6.28
CA ALA A 229 -16.38 -1.16 4.99
C ALA A 229 -15.69 -2.40 4.41
N GLU A 230 -16.41 -3.16 3.59
CA GLU A 230 -15.89 -4.30 2.85
C GLU A 230 -16.60 -4.38 1.48
N GLY A 231 -15.86 -4.73 0.44
CA GLY A 231 -16.38 -4.87 -0.92
C GLY A 231 -15.58 -5.87 -1.74
N ARG A 232 -16.24 -6.51 -2.72
CA ARG A 232 -15.64 -7.53 -3.59
C ARG A 232 -15.59 -7.04 -5.03
N PHE A 233 -14.49 -7.33 -5.72
CA PHE A 233 -14.29 -7.00 -7.14
C PHE A 233 -13.40 -8.04 -7.83
N THR A 234 -13.29 -7.95 -9.16
CA THR A 234 -12.56 -8.87 -10.02
C THR A 234 -11.61 -8.08 -10.92
N LEU A 235 -10.36 -8.51 -11.00
CA LEU A 235 -9.42 -8.07 -12.02
C LEU A 235 -9.24 -9.18 -13.05
N SER A 236 -9.43 -8.87 -14.34
CA SER A 236 -9.14 -9.78 -15.44
C SER A 236 -7.67 -9.63 -15.84
N SER A 237 -6.93 -10.74 -15.90
CA SER A 237 -5.62 -10.75 -16.56
C SER A 237 -5.80 -10.78 -18.09
N ARG A 238 -4.75 -10.41 -18.82
CA ARG A 238 -4.65 -10.75 -20.25
C ARG A 238 -4.59 -12.27 -20.43
#